data_AF-A0A4Z0DAG3-F1
#
_entry.id   AF-A0A4Z0DAG3-F1
#
_cell.length_a   1.000
_cell.length_b   1.000
_cell.length_c   1.000
_cell.angle_alpha   90.00
_cell.angle_beta   90.00
_cell.angle_gamma   90.00
#
_symmetry.space_group_name_H-M   'P 1'
#
loop_
_entity.id
_entity.type
_entity.pdbx_description
1 polymer ?
#
loop_
_entity_poly.entity_id
_entity_poly.type
_entity_poly.pdbx_seq_one_letter_code
_entity_poly.pdbx_strand_id
1 'polypeptide(L)' 'MISTITGLEIYYYIVCKIKLWYYTHNLNMEQNSELVEIGHLINDNSYI' A
#
# COMPACT_ATOMS: atom_id res chain seq x y z
N MET A 1 -7.26 13.02 -19.01
CA MET A 1 -7.22 11.56 -19.24
C MET A 1 -8.01 10.94 -18.10
N ILE A 2 -9.20 10.41 -18.39
CA ILE A 2 -10.06 9.80 -17.35
C ILE A 2 -9.43 8.46 -17.03
N SER A 3 -8.68 8.38 -15.93
CA SER A 3 -8.27 7.10 -15.37
C SER A 3 -9.54 6.46 -14.82
N THR A 4 -10.15 5.56 -15.60
CA THR A 4 -11.25 4.73 -15.13
C THR A 4 -10.80 3.99 -13.88
N ILE A 5 -11.39 4.33 -12.73
CA ILE A 5 -11.13 3.65 -11.47
C ILE A 5 -11.54 2.18 -11.64
N THR A 6 -10.59 1.28 -11.45
CA THR A 6 -10.79 -0.16 -11.57
C THR A 6 -11.25 -0.74 -10.23
N GLY A 7 -11.90 -1.92 -10.28
CA GLY A 7 -12.28 -2.64 -9.06
C GLY A 7 -11.09 -2.98 -8.16
N LEU A 8 -9.90 -3.14 -8.74
CA LEU A 8 -8.65 -3.38 -8.01
C LEU A 8 -8.24 -2.15 -7.18
N GLU A 9 -8.38 -0.94 -7.73
CA GLU A 9 -8.07 0.30 -7.01
C GLU A 9 -9.01 0.53 -5.83
N ILE A 10 -10.30 0.21 -5.98
CA ILE A 10 -11.28 0.26 -4.88
C ILE A 10 -10.92 -0.75 -3.80
N TYR A 11 -10.57 -1.99 -4.17
CA TYR A 11 -10.11 -3.00 -3.23
C TYR A 11 -8.87 -2.54 -2.46
N TYR A 12 -7.88 -1.96 -3.14
CA TYR A 12 -6.70 -1.41 -2.48
C TYR A 12 -7.04 -0.23 -1.57
N TYR A 13 -7.97 0.64 -1.94
CA TYR A 13 -8.42 1.73 -1.06
C TYR A 13 -9.02 1.21 0.26
N ILE A 14 -9.83 0.15 0.19
CA ILE A 14 -10.49 -0.46 1.35
C ILE A 14 -9.47 -1.15 2.26
N VAL A 15 -8.50 -1.87 1.67
CA VAL A 15 -7.51 -2.64 2.44
C VAL A 15 -6.36 -1.78 2.95
N CYS A 16 -5.73 -0.98 2.08
CA CYS A 16 -4.57 -0.15 2.42
C CYS A 16 -4.38 0.99 1.42
N LYS A 17 -4.61 2.24 1.87
CA LYS A 17 -4.47 3.45 1.05
C LYS A 17 -3.06 3.64 0.49
N ILE A 18 -2.02 3.24 1.24
CA ILE A 18 -0.62 3.33 0.78
C ILE A 18 -0.36 2.36 -0.39
N LYS A 19 -0.96 1.17 -0.36
CA LYS A 19 -0.89 0.21 -1.47
C LYS A 19 -1.50 0.76 -2.75
N LEU A 20 -2.64 1.47 -2.64
CA LEU A 20 -3.24 2.17 -3.77
C LEU A 20 -2.31 3.27 -4.30
N TRP A 21 -1.66 4.02 -3.42
CA TRP A 21 -0.71 5.06 -3.81
C TRP A 21 0.45 4.49 -4.63
N TYR A 22 1.06 3.38 -4.18
CA TYR A 22 2.10 2.70 -4.97
C TYR A 22 1.58 2.22 -6.33
N TYR A 23 0.41 1.58 -6.34
CA TYR A 23 -0.20 1.07 -7.57
C TYR A 23 -0.46 2.17 -8.60
N THR A 24 -1.03 3.30 -8.18
CA THR A 24 -1.33 4.45 -9.06
C THR A 24 -0.07 5.14 -9.59
N HIS A 25 1.07 5.01 -8.91
CA HIS A 25 2.36 5.54 -9.33
C HIS A 25 3.24 4.50 -10.05
N ASN A 26 2.71 3.31 -10.37
CA ASN A 26 3.46 2.18 -10.94
C ASN A 26 4.74 1.84 -10.14
N LEU A 27 4.66 1.98 -8.82
CA LEU A 27 5.73 1.62 -7.89
C LEU A 27 5.46 0.23 -7.31
N ASN A 28 6.50 -0.57 -7.17
CA ASN A 28 6.45 -1.85 -6.49
C ASN A 28 6.85 -1.68 -5.04
N MET A 29 6.21 -2.44 -4.14
CA MET A 29 6.66 -2.53 -2.76
C MET A 29 7.95 -3.35 -2.69
N GLU A 30 8.96 -2.85 -1.98
CA GLU A 30 10.12 -3.67 -1.63
C GLU A 30 9.70 -4.77 -0.65
N GLN A 31 10.08 -6.02 -0.95
CA GLN A 31 9.75 -7.18 -0.12
C GLN A 31 10.93 -7.69 0.72
N ASN A 32 12.17 -7.27 0.43
CA ASN A 32 13.39 -7.89 0.98
C ASN A 32 14.17 -6.98 1.94
N SER A 33 13.59 -5.88 2.40
CA SER A 33 14.28 -4.94 3.29
C SER A 33 13.84 -5.18 4.74
N GLU A 34 14.77 -5.60 5.60
CA GLU A 34 14.52 -5.79 7.05
C GLU A 34 13.92 -4.52 7.70
N LEU A 35 14.32 -3.34 7.22
CA LEU A 35 13.78 -2.06 7.71
C LEU A 35 12.29 -1.88 7.38
N VAL A 36 11.84 -2.40 6.24
CA VAL A 36 10.43 -2.37 5.84
C VAL A 36 9.60 -3.31 6.70
N GLU A 37 10.14 -4.49 7.02
CA GLU A 37 9.50 -5.45 7.93
C GLU A 37 9.39 -4.90 9.37
N ILE A 38 10.46 -4.27 9.87
CA ILE A 38 10.45 -3.58 11.16
C ILE A 38 9.40 -2.44 11.17
N GLY A 39 9.31 -1.67 10.08
CA GLY A 39 8.29 -0.63 9.92
C GLY A 39 6.86 -1.18 9.96
N HIS A 40 6.62 -2.34 9.36
CA HIS A 40 5.33 -3.03 9.42
C HIS A 40 4.97 -3.46 10.85
N LEU A 41 5.90 -4.10 11.57
CA LEU A 41 5.70 -4.52 12.96
C LEU A 41 5.43 -3.34 13.90
N ILE A 42 6.10 -2.21 13.67
CA ILE A 42 5.85 -0.98 14.43
C ILE A 42 4.46 -0.44 14.10
N ASN A 43 4.08 -0.38 12.82
CA ASN A 43 2.77 0.10 12.39
C ASN A 43 1.60 -0.76 12.92
N ASP A 44 1.77 -2.08 12.98
CA ASP A 44 0.75 -2.99 13.52
C ASP A 44 0.52 -2.80 15.02
N ASN A 45 1.55 -2.39 15.76
CA ASN A 45 1.48 -2.20 17.21
C ASN A 45 1.27 -0.74 17.63
N SER A 46 1.36 0.23 16.71
CA SER A 46 1.28 1.66 17.03
C SER A 46 -0.13 2.24 17.00
N TYR A 47 -1.11 1.48 16.50
CA TYR A 47 -2.53 1.81 16.63
C TYR A 47 -3.17 0.95 17.73
N ILE A 48 -2.80 1.25 18.97
CA ILE A 48 -3.62 1.02 20.17
C ILE A 48 -4.45 2.28 20.44
#